data_AF-A0A0A0L299-F1
#
_entry.id   AF-A0A0A0L299-F1
#
_cell.length_a   1.000
_cell.length_b   1.000
_cell.length_c   1.000
_cell.angle_alpha   90.00
_cell.angle_beta   90.00
_cell.angle_gamma   90.00
#
_symmetry.space_group_name_H-M   'P 1'
#
loop_
_entity.id
_entity.type
_entity.pdbx_description
1 polymer ?
#
loop_
_entity_poly.entity_id
_entity_poly.type
_entity_poly.pdbx_seq_one_letter_code
_entity_poly.pdbx_strand_id
1 'polypeptide(L)'
;MASLPTAAVIANVAKTATNARFFFFFSSSLSHNFDHYLPSFAPPRTFSRFTPPLRTDNVAGRISRNGTQFPFSFCTTASTEPVTSDASIALSSTSLDKDDDDPEKNIKDAADMLDIRVGRIIKAWRHLEADTLYVEEVDVGEPEPRLICSGLVKYIPLDQLLDRRVIVLANLKPRNMRGIKSCGMLMAASDSLHENVELLLPPEGSIPGERIWFGSEDEKGNQPDAAAPNQIQKKKIWEMVQPHLKTDGCCTAVLGSHPMRTSAGVVTSTSLKHANIS
;
A
#
# COMPACT_ATOMS: atom_id res chain seq x y z
N MET A 1 -49.21 67.27 -23.20
CA MET A 1 -47.85 67.23 -23.77
C MET A 1 -47.41 65.77 -23.81
N ALA A 2 -47.19 65.23 -25.03
CA ALA A 2 -46.43 64.04 -25.47
C ALA A 2 -46.33 62.79 -24.56
N SER A 3 -46.34 61.53 -24.99
CA SER A 3 -46.45 60.82 -26.27
C SER A 3 -46.62 59.32 -25.90
N LEU A 4 -47.37 58.58 -26.70
CA LEU A 4 -47.63 57.13 -26.60
C LEU A 4 -46.45 56.28 -27.18
N PRO A 5 -46.51 54.91 -27.12
CA PRO A 5 -45.40 53.97 -26.94
C PRO A 5 -44.99 53.21 -28.21
N THR A 6 -44.00 52.32 -28.10
CA THR A 6 -43.67 51.32 -29.14
C THR A 6 -43.71 49.90 -28.57
N ALA A 7 -44.45 49.05 -29.26
CA ALA A 7 -44.69 47.63 -29.03
C ALA A 7 -44.02 46.76 -30.12
N ALA A 8 -44.20 45.43 -29.99
CA ALA A 8 -43.89 44.32 -30.91
C ALA A 8 -42.47 43.72 -30.74
N VAL A 9 -42.27 42.40 -30.71
CA VAL A 9 -42.61 41.37 -31.74
C VAL A 9 -42.70 39.99 -31.04
N ILE A 10 -43.89 39.35 -30.98
CA ILE A 10 -44.43 38.25 -31.81
C ILE A 10 -43.79 36.85 -31.60
N ALA A 11 -44.68 35.91 -31.26
CA ALA A 11 -44.50 34.46 -31.16
C ALA A 11 -44.59 33.73 -32.52
N ASN A 12 -43.97 32.55 -32.64
CA ASN A 12 -44.43 31.40 -33.43
C ASN A 12 -43.59 30.15 -33.08
N VAL A 13 -44.15 29.04 -32.60
CA VAL A 13 -44.83 27.94 -33.33
C VAL A 13 -43.85 27.10 -34.19
N ALA A 14 -43.58 25.86 -33.78
CA ALA A 14 -43.96 24.63 -34.53
C ALA A 14 -43.21 23.38 -34.02
N LYS A 15 -44.00 22.33 -33.77
CA LYS A 15 -43.58 20.93 -33.65
C LYS A 15 -43.25 20.36 -35.04
N THR A 16 -42.28 19.45 -35.11
CA THR A 16 -42.27 18.39 -36.14
C THR A 16 -41.51 17.16 -35.65
N ALA A 17 -42.21 16.03 -35.60
CA ALA A 17 -41.68 14.68 -35.47
C ALA A 17 -41.84 13.99 -36.83
N THR A 18 -40.79 13.36 -37.37
CA THR A 18 -40.84 12.35 -38.46
C THR A 18 -39.48 11.64 -38.47
N ASN A 19 -39.35 10.43 -37.92
CA ASN A 19 -39.57 9.11 -38.53
C ASN A 19 -38.57 8.77 -39.67
N ALA A 20 -37.65 7.83 -39.40
CA ALA A 20 -37.01 7.01 -40.42
C ALA A 20 -36.53 5.68 -39.81
N ARG A 21 -37.43 4.69 -39.84
CA ARG A 21 -37.10 3.27 -39.84
C ARG A 21 -36.45 2.94 -41.19
N PHE A 22 -35.27 2.32 -41.17
CA PHE A 22 -34.81 1.48 -42.28
C PHE A 22 -34.80 0.04 -41.78
N PHE A 23 -35.50 -0.82 -42.51
CA PHE A 23 -35.76 -2.21 -42.21
C PHE A 23 -35.19 -3.04 -43.37
N PHE A 24 -34.78 -4.28 -43.04
CA PHE A 24 -34.52 -5.42 -43.93
C PHE A 24 -33.20 -5.41 -44.75
N PHE A 25 -32.47 -6.51 -44.97
CA PHE A 25 -32.78 -7.96 -44.91
C PHE A 25 -31.43 -8.74 -44.94
N PHE A 26 -31.29 -9.84 -44.18
CA PHE A 26 -30.72 -11.18 -44.52
C PHE A 26 -30.35 -11.92 -43.23
N SER A 27 -31.18 -12.86 -42.78
CA SER A 27 -31.16 -14.31 -43.13
C SER A 27 -30.23 -15.09 -42.18
N SER A 28 -30.80 -15.68 -41.12
CA SER A 28 -31.17 -17.10 -41.03
C SER A 28 -30.00 -18.08 -41.06
N SER A 29 -29.78 -18.67 -39.88
CA SER A 29 -29.64 -20.12 -39.64
C SER A 29 -28.59 -20.89 -40.44
N LEU A 30 -27.54 -21.34 -39.75
CA LEU A 30 -27.07 -22.72 -39.90
C LEU A 30 -26.29 -23.17 -38.65
N SER A 31 -26.94 -24.01 -37.84
CA SER A 31 -26.30 -25.03 -37.04
C SER A 31 -25.78 -26.11 -37.98
N HIS A 32 -24.50 -26.48 -37.88
CA HIS A 32 -23.98 -27.80 -38.26
C HIS A 32 -22.78 -28.16 -37.38
N ASN A 33 -22.89 -29.36 -36.79
CA ASN A 33 -21.83 -30.11 -36.15
C ASN A 33 -20.61 -30.25 -37.07
N PHE A 34 -19.41 -30.14 -36.50
CA PHE A 34 -18.28 -30.93 -36.98
C PHE A 34 -17.48 -31.46 -35.79
N ASP A 35 -17.65 -32.75 -35.57
CA ASP A 35 -16.84 -33.61 -34.72
C ASP A 35 -15.41 -33.75 -35.25
N HIS A 36 -14.52 -34.11 -34.31
CA HIS A 36 -13.17 -34.65 -34.50
C HIS A 36 -12.12 -33.72 -35.14
N TYR A 37 -11.11 -33.32 -34.36
CA TYR A 37 -9.74 -33.87 -34.51
C TYR A 37 -8.82 -33.33 -33.40
N LEU A 38 -8.39 -34.25 -32.52
CA LEU A 38 -7.21 -34.09 -31.66
C LEU A 38 -5.94 -33.98 -32.53
N PRO A 39 -4.86 -33.41 -31.98
CA PRO A 39 -3.69 -34.25 -31.83
C PRO A 39 -3.05 -34.15 -30.45
N SER A 40 -2.93 -35.33 -29.84
CA SER A 40 -2.01 -35.69 -28.79
C SER A 40 -0.55 -35.53 -29.26
N PHE A 41 0.29 -34.82 -28.51
CA PHE A 41 1.74 -34.99 -28.59
C PHE A 41 2.41 -34.87 -27.21
N ALA A 42 2.93 -36.02 -26.76
CA ALA A 42 4.03 -36.19 -25.80
C ALA A 42 4.86 -37.41 -26.33
N PRO A 43 6.06 -37.71 -25.82
CA PRO A 43 7.28 -36.92 -25.55
C PRO A 43 8.49 -37.50 -26.36
N PRO A 44 9.76 -37.09 -26.08
CA PRO A 44 10.69 -38.08 -25.47
C PRO A 44 11.61 -37.41 -24.41
N ARG A 45 11.75 -37.96 -23.19
CA ARG A 45 12.70 -38.99 -22.72
C ARG A 45 14.19 -38.77 -23.06
N THR A 46 14.92 -38.52 -21.97
CA THR A 46 16.24 -39.06 -21.58
C THR A 46 17.50 -38.65 -22.35
N PHE A 47 18.36 -37.88 -21.67
CA PHE A 47 19.79 -38.21 -21.65
C PHE A 47 20.34 -38.09 -20.21
N SER A 48 21.11 -39.10 -19.85
CA SER A 48 21.57 -39.41 -18.50
C SER A 48 22.94 -38.80 -18.18
N ARG A 49 23.15 -38.57 -16.88
CA ARG A 49 24.40 -38.67 -16.10
C ARG A 49 25.61 -37.87 -16.59
N PHE A 50 26.06 -36.94 -15.74
CA PHE A 50 27.45 -36.91 -15.31
C PHE A 50 27.54 -36.41 -13.86
N THR A 51 27.81 -37.34 -12.95
CA THR A 51 28.33 -37.09 -11.59
C THR A 51 29.84 -36.93 -11.67
N PRO A 52 30.44 -35.95 -10.97
CA PRO A 52 31.80 -36.06 -10.49
C PRO A 52 31.86 -36.32 -8.97
N PRO A 53 32.92 -36.98 -8.49
CA PRO A 53 32.95 -37.65 -7.19
C PRO A 53 33.36 -36.73 -6.03
N LEU A 54 32.92 -37.16 -4.85
CA LEU A 54 33.42 -36.75 -3.54
C LEU A 54 34.94 -36.99 -3.44
N ARG A 55 35.66 -36.02 -2.89
CA ARG A 55 36.98 -36.26 -2.28
C ARG A 55 37.04 -35.63 -0.90
N THR A 56 37.41 -36.49 0.02
CA THR A 56 37.69 -36.29 1.44
C THR A 56 38.88 -35.36 1.63
N ASP A 57 38.90 -34.55 2.68
CA ASP A 57 39.53 -34.91 3.94
C ASP A 57 39.54 -33.72 4.91
N ASN A 58 39.19 -34.05 6.15
CA ASN A 58 39.14 -33.19 7.31
C ASN A 58 40.47 -33.42 8.05
N VAL A 59 41.28 -32.37 8.28
CA VAL A 59 42.40 -32.45 9.22
C VAL A 59 42.31 -31.26 10.18
N ALA A 60 42.25 -31.65 11.45
CA ALA A 60 42.11 -30.83 12.63
C ALA A 60 43.38 -30.01 12.93
N GLY A 61 43.18 -29.01 13.80
CA GLY A 61 44.11 -27.92 14.07
C GLY A 61 45.39 -28.25 14.83
N ARG A 62 46.23 -27.23 14.99
CA ARG A 62 47.11 -27.05 16.16
C ARG A 62 47.79 -25.67 16.17
N ILE A 63 47.55 -24.93 17.25
CA ILE A 63 48.51 -24.32 18.20
C ILE A 63 49.81 -23.65 17.65
N SER A 64 50.12 -22.49 18.25
CA SER A 64 51.44 -21.97 18.72
C SER A 64 51.94 -20.70 18.01
N ARG A 65 51.94 -19.54 18.69
CA ARG A 65 53.01 -18.92 19.53
C ARG A 65 54.14 -18.21 18.76
N ASN A 66 54.29 -16.93 19.13
CA ASN A 66 55.52 -16.18 19.43
C ASN A 66 56.54 -15.79 18.36
N GLY A 67 57.00 -14.55 18.52
CA GLY A 67 58.35 -14.07 18.19
C GLY A 67 58.43 -13.56 16.74
N THR A 68 59.04 -12.44 16.41
CA THR A 68 60.22 -11.75 16.96
C THR A 68 60.29 -10.40 16.22
N GLN A 69 60.40 -9.26 16.92
CA GLN A 69 61.67 -8.54 17.16
C GLN A 69 62.14 -7.69 15.96
N PHE A 70 61.85 -6.37 16.02
CA PHE A 70 62.75 -5.18 15.96
C PHE A 70 64.03 -5.18 15.07
N PRO A 71 64.70 -4.02 14.85
CA PRO A 71 64.24 -2.65 14.57
C PRO A 71 65.15 -1.92 13.52
N PHE A 72 64.89 -0.62 13.28
CA PHE A 72 65.84 0.50 13.10
C PHE A 72 65.56 1.45 11.93
N SER A 73 65.96 2.71 12.17
CA SER A 73 66.14 3.86 11.27
C SER A 73 64.90 4.74 11.09
N PHE A 74 64.93 6.05 11.31
CA PHE A 74 66.03 6.98 11.57
C PHE A 74 65.45 8.23 12.26
N CYS A 75 66.18 8.77 13.24
CA CYS A 75 65.86 10.01 13.93
C CYS A 75 66.50 11.17 13.15
N THR A 76 65.78 12.26 12.89
CA THR A 76 66.39 13.58 12.63
C THR A 76 65.46 14.68 13.08
N THR A 77 65.95 15.42 14.08
CA THR A 77 65.45 16.67 14.63
C THR A 77 65.87 17.85 13.75
N ALA A 78 64.94 18.75 13.42
CA ALA A 78 65.26 20.16 13.18
C ALA A 78 64.00 21.03 13.30
N SER A 79 63.92 21.71 14.45
CA SER A 79 63.54 23.10 14.69
C SER A 79 62.64 23.87 13.69
N THR A 80 61.69 24.60 14.30
CA THR A 80 61.35 26.04 14.06
C THR A 80 59.88 26.26 13.66
N GLU A 81 59.11 26.76 14.63
CA GLU A 81 57.83 27.50 14.47
C GLU A 81 58.09 28.88 13.82
N PRO A 82 57.10 29.76 13.43
CA PRO A 82 55.70 29.82 13.88
C PRO A 82 54.66 30.35 12.85
N VAL A 83 53.45 30.58 13.38
CA VAL A 83 52.37 31.53 13.00
C VAL A 83 51.49 31.29 11.76
N THR A 84 50.32 30.69 12.07
CA THR A 84 48.95 31.16 11.82
C THR A 84 48.63 31.81 10.47
N SER A 85 48.04 31.01 9.58
CA SER A 85 47.22 31.46 8.46
C SER A 85 45.74 31.12 8.70
N ASP A 86 44.91 32.00 8.14
CA ASP A 86 43.46 32.05 8.06
C ASP A 86 42.63 30.76 8.04
N ALA A 87 41.43 30.93 8.61
CA ALA A 87 40.12 30.43 8.19
C ALA A 87 40.03 29.12 7.38
N SER A 88 39.35 28.13 7.94
CA SER A 88 38.35 27.37 7.16
C SER A 88 37.45 26.49 8.04
N ILE A 89 36.23 26.41 7.56
CA ILE A 89 35.08 25.64 8.02
C ILE A 89 35.37 24.13 8.02
N ALA A 90 35.12 23.46 9.15
CA ALA A 90 34.84 22.03 9.23
C ALA A 90 34.05 21.79 10.52
N LEU A 91 32.73 21.59 10.40
CA LEU A 91 32.09 20.27 10.42
C LEU A 91 32.18 19.58 11.78
N SER A 92 31.00 19.18 12.25
CA SER A 92 30.81 18.02 13.11
C SER A 92 31.37 18.14 14.51
N SER A 93 30.47 18.29 15.48
CA SER A 93 30.23 17.14 16.36
C SER A 93 29.06 17.40 17.31
N THR A 94 28.23 16.37 17.43
CA THR A 94 27.45 16.01 18.62
C THR A 94 26.42 17.02 19.13
N SER A 95 25.18 16.79 18.73
CA SER A 95 24.20 16.37 19.74
C SER A 95 23.51 15.10 19.26
N LEU A 96 23.92 13.97 19.86
CA LEU A 96 23.01 12.84 20.00
C LEU A 96 21.90 13.35 20.90
N ASP A 97 20.81 13.77 20.27
CA ASP A 97 19.68 14.35 20.96
C ASP A 97 19.03 13.29 21.85
N LYS A 98 18.70 13.77 23.03
CA LYS A 98 18.16 13.04 24.16
C LYS A 98 16.83 12.42 23.75
N ASP A 99 16.56 11.23 24.28
CA ASP A 99 15.25 10.60 24.28
C ASP A 99 14.24 11.54 24.97
N ASP A 100 13.60 12.41 24.19
CA ASP A 100 12.34 13.04 24.56
C ASP A 100 11.27 11.94 24.52
N ASP A 101 10.93 11.42 25.70
CA ASP A 101 9.96 10.35 25.94
C ASP A 101 8.51 10.87 25.77
N ASP A 102 8.22 11.48 24.61
CA ASP A 102 6.87 11.85 24.22
C ASP A 102 6.16 10.59 23.69
N PRO A 103 5.13 10.08 24.40
CA PRO A 103 4.41 8.88 23.99
C PRO A 103 3.75 9.05 22.61
N GLU A 104 3.35 10.25 22.20
CA GLU A 104 2.73 10.46 20.89
C GLU A 104 3.74 10.27 19.75
N LYS A 105 4.95 10.83 19.89
CA LYS A 105 6.04 10.66 18.94
C LYS A 105 6.44 9.18 18.78
N ASN A 106 6.55 8.45 19.88
CA ASN A 106 6.88 7.01 19.86
C ASN A 106 5.83 6.19 19.07
N ILE A 107 4.54 6.51 19.21
CA ILE A 107 3.47 5.83 18.47
C ILE A 107 3.49 6.22 16.99
N LYS A 108 3.76 7.48 16.67
CA LYS A 108 3.92 7.94 15.28
C LYS A 108 5.08 7.22 14.60
N ASP A 109 6.24 7.16 15.23
CA ASP A 109 7.41 6.45 14.70
C ASP A 109 7.11 4.96 14.47
N ALA A 110 6.36 4.33 15.38
CA ALA A 110 5.88 2.96 15.20
C ALA A 110 4.90 2.82 14.02
N ALA A 111 3.98 3.78 13.83
CA ALA A 111 3.06 3.79 12.70
C ALA A 111 3.78 4.01 11.36
N ASP A 112 4.82 4.82 11.36
CA ASP A 112 5.68 5.07 10.20
C ASP A 112 6.48 3.81 9.77
N MET A 113 6.55 2.77 10.61
CA MET A 113 7.07 1.44 10.22
C MET A 113 6.03 0.57 9.48
N LEU A 114 4.73 0.91 9.55
CA LEU A 114 3.67 0.17 8.86
C LEU A 114 3.68 0.50 7.35
N ASP A 115 3.39 -0.50 6.53
CA ASP A 115 3.23 -0.32 5.09
C ASP A 115 1.76 -0.13 4.77
N ILE A 116 1.25 1.08 4.93
CA ILE A 116 -0.13 1.43 4.61
C ILE A 116 -0.11 2.08 3.23
N ARG A 117 -0.88 1.53 2.28
CA ARG A 117 -0.92 2.00 0.90
C ARG A 117 -2.33 2.23 0.40
N VAL A 118 -2.45 3.09 -0.59
CA VAL A 118 -3.65 3.18 -1.43
C VAL A 118 -3.75 1.91 -2.27
N GLY A 119 -4.90 1.27 -2.27
CA GLY A 119 -5.23 0.14 -3.13
C GLY A 119 -6.44 0.41 -4.01
N ARG A 120 -6.60 -0.37 -5.08
CA ARG A 120 -7.80 -0.42 -5.91
C ARG A 120 -8.28 -1.87 -6.02
N ILE A 121 -9.54 -2.11 -5.69
CA ILE A 121 -10.16 -3.43 -5.84
C ILE A 121 -10.44 -3.66 -7.33
N ILE A 122 -9.74 -4.61 -7.95
CA ILE A 122 -9.94 -5.00 -9.35
C ILE A 122 -11.10 -5.98 -9.44
N LYS A 123 -11.16 -6.95 -8.53
CA LYS A 123 -12.23 -7.95 -8.45
C LYS A 123 -12.57 -8.24 -7.00
N ALA A 124 -13.83 -8.55 -6.75
CA ALA A 124 -14.29 -9.08 -5.48
C ALA A 124 -15.32 -10.18 -5.72
N TRP A 125 -15.33 -11.21 -4.88
CA TRP A 125 -16.34 -12.26 -4.88
C TRP A 125 -16.56 -12.80 -3.46
N ARG A 126 -17.68 -13.49 -3.23
CA ARG A 126 -17.96 -14.14 -1.94
C ARG A 126 -17.07 -15.36 -1.74
N HIS A 127 -16.58 -15.53 -0.53
CA HIS A 127 -15.79 -16.70 -0.17
C HIS A 127 -16.67 -17.96 -0.20
N LEU A 128 -16.20 -19.04 -0.83
CA LEU A 128 -16.99 -20.28 -1.03
C LEU A 128 -17.29 -21.02 0.29
N GLU A 129 -16.33 -21.01 1.22
CA GLU A 129 -16.45 -21.69 2.53
C GLU A 129 -16.82 -20.75 3.69
N ALA A 130 -17.12 -19.47 3.43
CA ALA A 130 -17.34 -18.49 4.49
C ALA A 130 -18.34 -17.39 4.11
N ASP A 131 -19.52 -17.42 4.71
CA ASP A 131 -20.62 -16.52 4.38
C ASP A 131 -20.36 -15.06 4.77
N THR A 132 -19.42 -14.81 5.67
CA THR A 132 -19.10 -13.47 6.17
C THR A 132 -17.90 -12.84 5.47
N LEU A 133 -17.23 -13.56 4.57
CA LEU A 133 -15.99 -13.10 3.94
C LEU A 133 -16.17 -12.84 2.44
N TYR A 134 -15.60 -11.73 2.00
CA TYR A 134 -15.25 -11.51 0.60
C TYR A 134 -13.80 -11.90 0.36
N VAL A 135 -13.50 -12.15 -0.91
CA VAL A 135 -12.16 -12.31 -1.44
C VAL A 135 -11.97 -11.24 -2.50
N GLU A 136 -10.95 -10.42 -2.33
CA GLU A 136 -10.64 -9.29 -3.19
C GLU A 136 -9.27 -9.43 -3.84
N GLU A 137 -9.19 -9.17 -5.15
CA GLU A 137 -7.95 -8.87 -5.84
C GLU A 137 -7.72 -7.36 -5.80
N VAL A 138 -6.69 -6.92 -5.08
CA VAL A 138 -6.42 -5.51 -4.82
C VAL A 138 -5.07 -5.12 -5.41
N ASP A 139 -5.09 -4.17 -6.34
CA ASP A 139 -3.91 -3.53 -6.88
C ASP A 139 -3.37 -2.51 -5.87
N VAL A 140 -2.13 -2.73 -5.41
CA VAL A 140 -1.40 -1.85 -4.49
C VAL A 140 -0.11 -1.33 -5.14
N GLY A 141 -0.10 -1.20 -6.47
CA GLY A 141 1.06 -0.74 -7.25
C GLY A 141 2.21 -1.75 -7.31
N GLU A 142 1.91 -3.03 -7.06
CA GLU A 142 2.85 -4.14 -7.20
C GLU A 142 2.68 -4.83 -8.55
N PRO A 143 3.66 -5.65 -9.00
CA PRO A 143 3.55 -6.36 -10.29
C PRO A 143 2.33 -7.27 -10.39
N GLU A 144 1.89 -7.84 -9.26
CA GLU A 144 0.72 -8.70 -9.19
C GLU A 144 -0.25 -8.16 -8.12
N PRO A 145 -1.57 -8.14 -8.40
CA PRO A 145 -2.57 -7.79 -7.41
C PRO A 145 -2.51 -8.73 -6.20
N ARG A 146 -2.72 -8.18 -5.02
CA ARG A 146 -2.77 -8.96 -3.79
C ARG A 146 -4.14 -9.55 -3.59
N LEU A 147 -4.17 -10.78 -3.12
CA LEU A 147 -5.39 -11.42 -2.69
C LEU A 147 -5.62 -11.11 -1.21
N ILE A 148 -6.73 -10.45 -0.90
CA ILE A 148 -7.14 -10.04 0.44
C ILE A 148 -8.48 -10.71 0.76
N CYS A 149 -8.73 -11.02 2.02
CA CYS A 149 -10.03 -11.46 2.48
C CYS A 149 -10.55 -10.50 3.54
N SER A 150 -11.74 -9.95 3.33
CA SER A 150 -12.36 -8.98 4.24
C SER A 150 -13.69 -9.48 4.81
N GLY A 151 -13.99 -9.09 6.05
CA GLY A 151 -15.23 -9.43 6.75
C GLY A 151 -16.41 -8.50 6.43
N LEU A 152 -16.53 -8.02 5.19
CA LEU A 152 -17.42 -6.91 4.85
C LEU A 152 -18.81 -7.31 4.33
N VAL A 153 -19.10 -8.61 4.21
CA VAL A 153 -20.35 -9.12 3.58
C VAL A 153 -21.63 -8.57 4.21
N LYS A 154 -21.62 -8.33 5.53
CA LYS A 154 -22.78 -7.81 6.27
C LYS A 154 -22.98 -6.30 6.12
N TYR A 155 -21.94 -5.57 5.72
CA TYR A 155 -21.90 -4.11 5.78
C TYR A 155 -21.90 -3.47 4.40
N ILE A 156 -21.18 -4.07 3.44
CA ILE A 156 -20.97 -3.48 2.11
C ILE A 156 -21.40 -4.50 1.06
N PRO A 157 -22.31 -4.13 0.14
CA PRO A 157 -22.70 -5.00 -0.95
C PRO A 157 -21.58 -5.07 -2.01
N LEU A 158 -21.54 -6.20 -2.73
CA LEU A 158 -20.41 -6.55 -3.60
C LEU A 158 -20.18 -5.54 -4.75
N ASP A 159 -21.26 -4.98 -5.27
CA ASP A 159 -21.27 -3.96 -6.33
C ASP A 159 -20.54 -2.67 -5.93
N GLN A 160 -20.54 -2.34 -4.63
CA GLN A 160 -19.83 -1.17 -4.10
C GLN A 160 -18.34 -1.42 -3.84
N LEU A 161 -17.84 -2.65 -3.99
CA LEU A 161 -16.43 -2.97 -3.82
C LEU A 161 -15.65 -2.88 -5.12
N LEU A 162 -16.27 -3.18 -6.25
CA LEU A 162 -15.60 -3.16 -7.55
C LEU A 162 -15.11 -1.75 -7.91
N ASP A 163 -13.87 -1.66 -8.38
CA ASP A 163 -13.18 -0.42 -8.74
C ASP A 163 -13.06 0.63 -7.62
N ARG A 164 -13.37 0.25 -6.38
CA ARG A 164 -13.27 1.14 -5.24
C ARG A 164 -11.81 1.30 -4.82
N ARG A 165 -11.41 2.55 -4.58
CA ARG A 165 -10.15 2.86 -3.92
C ARG A 165 -10.29 2.65 -2.41
N VAL A 166 -9.29 2.01 -1.82
CA VAL A 166 -9.27 1.59 -0.42
C VAL A 166 -7.90 1.84 0.18
N ILE A 167 -7.82 1.80 1.50
CA ILE A 167 -6.54 1.81 2.22
C ILE A 167 -6.20 0.37 2.63
N VAL A 168 -4.97 -0.04 2.39
CA VAL A 168 -4.49 -1.41 2.61
C VAL A 168 -3.28 -1.39 3.52
N LEU A 169 -3.32 -2.18 4.60
CA LEU A 169 -2.13 -2.51 5.37
C LEU A 169 -1.44 -3.73 4.74
N ALA A 170 -0.25 -3.50 4.17
CA ALA A 170 0.43 -4.40 3.24
C ALA A 170 1.59 -5.20 3.87
N ASN A 171 2.16 -4.80 5.01
CA ASN A 171 3.29 -5.51 5.62
C ASN A 171 2.91 -6.42 6.80
N LEU A 172 1.64 -6.80 6.92
CA LEU A 172 1.25 -7.88 7.82
C LEU A 172 1.74 -9.24 7.30
N LYS A 173 2.00 -10.16 8.23
CA LYS A 173 2.26 -11.55 7.85
C LYS A 173 0.99 -12.15 7.23
N PRO A 174 1.08 -12.79 6.04
CA PRO A 174 -0.09 -13.37 5.40
C PRO A 174 -0.81 -14.36 6.31
N ARG A 175 -2.14 -14.30 6.32
CA ARG A 175 -3.00 -15.14 7.14
C ARG A 175 -3.87 -16.02 6.26
N ASN A 176 -3.94 -17.31 6.58
CA ASN A 176 -4.88 -18.21 5.92
C ASN A 176 -6.27 -18.05 6.55
N MET A 177 -7.26 -17.75 5.73
CA MET A 177 -8.67 -17.59 6.09
C MET A 177 -9.45 -18.61 5.26
N ARG A 178 -9.81 -19.74 5.88
CA ARG A 178 -10.65 -20.79 5.26
C ARG A 178 -10.08 -21.30 3.92
N GLY A 179 -8.77 -21.55 3.89
CA GLY A 179 -8.07 -22.10 2.72
C GLY A 179 -7.45 -21.03 1.82
N ILE A 180 -7.89 -19.78 1.92
CA ILE A 180 -7.40 -18.67 1.11
C ILE A 180 -6.37 -17.84 1.90
N LYS A 181 -5.22 -17.58 1.28
CA LYS A 181 -4.14 -16.79 1.89
C LYS A 181 -4.38 -15.30 1.64
N SER A 182 -4.82 -14.58 2.68
CA SER A 182 -4.93 -13.13 2.67
C SER A 182 -3.55 -12.47 2.89
N CYS A 183 -3.13 -11.66 1.93
CA CYS A 183 -1.84 -10.96 1.87
C CYS A 183 -1.96 -9.45 2.15
N GLY A 184 -2.86 -9.09 3.06
CA GLY A 184 -3.08 -7.71 3.49
C GLY A 184 -4.36 -7.58 4.31
N MET A 185 -4.69 -6.36 4.65
CA MET A 185 -5.92 -6.03 5.37
C MET A 185 -6.47 -4.70 4.83
N LEU A 186 -7.75 -4.69 4.43
CA LEU A 186 -8.45 -3.45 4.10
C LEU A 186 -8.74 -2.70 5.39
N MET A 187 -8.46 -1.41 5.41
CA MET A 187 -8.70 -0.56 6.57
C MET A 187 -10.11 0.00 6.55
N ALA A 188 -10.81 -0.13 7.66
CA ALA A 188 -12.19 0.32 7.82
C ALA A 188 -12.38 1.09 9.13
N ALA A 189 -13.25 2.08 9.10
CA ALA A 189 -13.81 2.70 10.29
C ALA A 189 -14.99 1.86 10.78
N SER A 190 -15.09 1.69 12.09
CA SER A 190 -16.21 1.01 12.75
C SER A 190 -16.67 1.79 13.97
N ASP A 191 -17.98 1.85 14.17
CA ASP A 191 -18.56 2.45 15.36
C ASP A 191 -18.22 1.64 16.62
N SER A 192 -18.47 2.21 17.80
CA SER A 192 -18.11 1.57 19.07
C SER A 192 -18.86 0.26 19.33
N LEU A 193 -20.01 0.04 18.67
CA LEU A 193 -20.82 -1.17 18.78
C LEU A 193 -20.49 -2.21 17.68
N HIS A 194 -19.64 -1.85 16.71
CA HIS A 194 -19.36 -2.61 15.50
C HIS A 194 -20.61 -3.01 14.69
N GLU A 195 -21.66 -2.17 14.74
CA GLU A 195 -22.87 -2.35 13.94
C GLU A 195 -22.70 -1.74 12.55
N ASN A 196 -21.95 -0.64 12.46
CA ASN A 196 -21.67 0.06 11.22
C ASN A 196 -20.17 0.00 10.92
N VAL A 197 -19.83 -0.43 9.71
CA VAL A 197 -18.45 -0.53 9.21
C VAL A 197 -18.38 0.10 7.83
N GLU A 198 -17.45 1.04 7.67
CA GLU A 198 -17.20 1.75 6.42
C GLU A 198 -15.73 1.64 6.04
N LEU A 199 -15.44 1.37 4.76
CA LEU A 199 -14.06 1.41 4.26
C LEU A 199 -13.48 2.83 4.35
N LEU A 200 -12.21 2.93 4.72
CA LEU A 200 -11.46 4.18 4.58
C LEU A 200 -11.25 4.49 3.09
N LEU A 201 -11.55 5.73 2.73
CA LEU A 201 -11.54 6.24 1.37
C LEU A 201 -10.38 7.22 1.21
N PRO A 202 -9.40 6.92 0.34
CA PRO A 202 -8.45 7.92 -0.08
C PRO A 202 -9.17 8.98 -0.95
N PRO A 203 -8.67 10.22 -0.97
CA PRO A 203 -9.24 11.29 -1.77
C PRO A 203 -9.16 10.98 -3.28
N GLU A 204 -10.05 11.60 -4.04
CA GLU A 204 -10.04 11.46 -5.50
C GLU A 204 -8.69 11.89 -6.08
N GLY A 205 -8.16 11.09 -7.00
CA GLY A 205 -6.84 11.32 -7.60
C GLY A 205 -5.69 10.57 -6.91
N SER A 206 -5.94 9.91 -5.78
CA SER A 206 -4.94 9.05 -5.13
C SER A 206 -4.51 7.89 -6.03
N ILE A 207 -3.20 7.62 -6.04
CA ILE A 207 -2.56 6.66 -6.94
C ILE A 207 -2.43 5.31 -6.24
N PRO A 208 -2.91 4.19 -6.83
CA PRO A 208 -2.67 2.86 -6.28
C PRO A 208 -1.17 2.59 -6.05
N GLY A 209 -0.85 2.07 -4.87
CA GLY A 209 0.51 1.84 -4.39
C GLY A 209 1.19 3.03 -3.74
N GLU A 210 0.59 4.21 -3.74
CA GLU A 210 1.10 5.32 -2.94
C GLU A 210 1.08 4.94 -1.46
N ARG A 211 2.23 5.13 -0.81
CA ARG A 211 2.36 4.92 0.63
C ARG A 211 1.80 6.11 1.40
N ILE A 212 0.99 5.79 2.39
CA ILE A 212 0.36 6.72 3.31
C ILE A 212 1.36 7.16 4.37
N TRP A 213 1.31 8.44 4.72
CA TRP A 213 2.04 8.99 5.86
C TRP A 213 1.08 9.71 6.82
N PHE A 214 1.56 9.94 8.04
CA PHE A 214 0.82 10.64 9.09
C PHE A 214 1.43 12.02 9.33
N GLY A 215 0.59 13.05 9.41
CA GLY A 215 1.02 14.40 9.81
C GLY A 215 0.85 15.44 8.71
N SER A 216 1.87 16.29 8.55
CA SER A 216 1.90 17.38 7.55
C SER A 216 2.40 16.90 6.19
N GLU A 217 2.24 17.71 5.13
CA GLU A 217 2.66 17.34 3.77
C GLU A 217 4.19 17.20 3.62
N ASP A 218 4.95 18.01 4.36
CA ASP A 218 6.41 18.04 4.32
C ASP A 218 7.05 16.74 4.88
N GLU A 219 6.31 16.00 5.70
CA GLU A 219 6.79 14.77 6.33
C GLU A 219 6.83 13.57 5.38
N LYS A 220 6.20 13.65 4.21
CA LYS A 220 6.20 12.56 3.22
C LYS A 220 7.62 12.09 2.87
N GLY A 221 8.56 13.04 2.74
CA GLY A 221 9.96 12.74 2.38
C GLY A 221 10.79 12.18 3.53
N ASN A 222 10.32 12.30 4.78
CA ASN A 222 11.04 11.89 5.98
C ASN A 222 10.59 10.50 6.48
N GLN A 223 9.61 9.88 5.83
CA GLN A 223 9.05 8.61 6.26
C GLN A 223 10.10 7.48 6.11
N PRO A 224 10.43 6.73 7.17
CA PRO A 224 11.36 5.60 7.09
C PRO A 224 10.81 4.49 6.20
N ASP A 225 11.70 3.62 5.72
CA ASP A 225 11.29 2.44 4.97
C ASP A 225 10.35 1.55 5.78
N ALA A 226 9.37 0.95 5.08
CA ALA A 226 8.44 0.02 5.70
C ALA A 226 9.18 -1.17 6.32
N ALA A 227 8.82 -1.52 7.55
CA ALA A 227 9.46 -2.63 8.24
C ALA A 227 9.02 -3.99 7.67
N ALA A 228 9.88 -4.99 7.82
CA ALA A 228 9.60 -6.33 7.33
C ALA A 228 8.45 -7.00 8.13
N PRO A 229 7.64 -7.89 7.52
CA PRO A 229 6.51 -8.52 8.20
C PRO A 229 6.85 -9.23 9.52
N ASN A 230 8.05 -9.80 9.62
CA ASN A 230 8.55 -10.42 10.84
C ASN A 230 8.79 -9.41 11.97
N GLN A 231 9.22 -8.19 11.65
CA GLN A 231 9.41 -7.13 12.64
C GLN A 231 8.06 -6.61 13.14
N ILE A 232 7.09 -6.40 12.22
CA ILE A 232 5.71 -6.00 12.57
C ILE A 232 5.10 -6.98 13.56
N GLN A 233 5.18 -8.28 13.28
CA GLN A 233 4.59 -9.32 14.14
C GLN A 233 5.33 -9.46 15.48
N LYS A 234 6.67 -9.44 15.49
CA LYS A 234 7.45 -9.65 16.73
C LYS A 234 7.31 -8.49 17.71
N LYS A 235 7.28 -7.26 17.21
CA LYS A 235 7.12 -6.05 18.02
C LYS A 235 5.67 -5.69 18.29
N LYS A 236 4.71 -6.42 17.70
CA LYS A 236 3.27 -6.13 17.80
C LYS A 236 2.93 -4.67 17.45
N ILE A 237 3.54 -4.19 16.38
CA ILE A 237 3.49 -2.76 16.00
C ILE A 237 2.05 -2.35 15.69
N TRP A 238 1.33 -3.19 14.94
CA TRP A 238 -0.07 -2.92 14.61
C TRP A 238 -0.93 -2.83 15.88
N GLU A 239 -0.76 -3.75 16.83
CA GLU A 239 -1.51 -3.76 18.08
C GLU A 239 -1.18 -2.56 18.99
N MET A 240 0.02 -2.00 18.88
CA MET A 240 0.44 -0.78 19.56
C MET A 240 -0.17 0.47 18.92
N VAL A 241 -0.23 0.52 17.59
CA VAL A 241 -0.67 1.70 16.82
C VAL A 241 -2.20 1.77 16.70
N GLN A 242 -2.87 0.63 16.52
CA GLN A 242 -4.31 0.54 16.25
C GLN A 242 -5.19 1.33 17.24
N PRO A 243 -4.98 1.29 18.58
CA PRO A 243 -5.83 2.02 19.52
C PRO A 243 -5.82 3.54 19.33
N HIS A 244 -4.79 4.07 18.66
CA HIS A 244 -4.61 5.49 18.37
C HIS A 244 -5.15 5.90 16.99
N LEU A 245 -5.50 4.93 16.13
CA LEU A 245 -6.11 5.18 14.83
C LEU A 245 -7.63 5.34 14.97
N LYS A 246 -8.12 6.55 14.71
CA LYS A 246 -9.55 6.89 14.79
C LYS A 246 -9.96 7.83 13.68
N THR A 247 -11.26 7.98 13.47
CA THR A 247 -11.78 9.11 12.69
C THR A 247 -12.04 10.33 13.58
N ASP A 248 -11.83 11.54 13.07
CA ASP A 248 -12.16 12.77 13.79
C ASP A 248 -13.63 13.20 13.60
N GLY A 249 -13.98 14.40 14.07
CA GLY A 249 -15.33 14.96 13.92
C GLY A 249 -15.72 15.32 12.48
N CYS A 250 -14.75 15.33 11.57
CA CYS A 250 -14.87 15.58 10.14
C CYS A 250 -14.79 14.29 9.30
N CYS A 251 -14.83 13.12 9.95
CA CYS A 251 -14.68 11.80 9.32
C CYS A 251 -13.27 11.54 8.77
N THR A 252 -12.27 12.37 9.07
CA THR A 252 -10.87 12.20 8.64
C THR A 252 -10.19 11.12 9.47
N ALA A 253 -9.50 10.19 8.83
CA ALA A 253 -8.68 9.21 9.52
C ALA A 253 -7.43 9.87 10.11
N VAL A 254 -7.22 9.72 11.42
CA VAL A 254 -6.12 10.31 12.17
C VAL A 254 -5.44 9.27 13.06
N LEU A 255 -4.13 9.44 13.26
CA LEU A 255 -3.34 8.79 14.30
C LEU A 255 -3.08 9.81 15.41
N GLY A 256 -3.82 9.75 16.51
CA GLY A 256 -3.78 10.80 17.52
C GLY A 256 -4.15 12.16 16.92
N SER A 257 -3.20 13.09 16.85
CA SER A 257 -3.35 14.41 16.24
C SER A 257 -2.93 14.46 14.76
N HIS A 258 -2.35 13.40 14.22
CA HIS A 258 -1.74 13.37 12.89
C HIS A 258 -2.70 12.79 11.83
N PRO A 259 -3.13 13.56 10.82
CA PRO A 259 -4.02 13.05 9.78
C PRO A 259 -3.30 12.06 8.86
N MET A 260 -4.04 11.06 8.42
CA MET A 260 -3.63 10.10 7.40
C MET A 260 -3.72 10.75 6.02
N ARG A 261 -2.62 10.78 5.27
CA ARG A 261 -2.50 11.55 4.02
C ARG A 261 -2.03 10.74 2.81
N THR A 262 -2.46 11.20 1.64
CA THR A 262 -1.98 10.87 0.30
C THR A 262 -1.51 12.16 -0.40
N SER A 263 -0.84 12.03 -1.55
CA SER A 263 -0.49 13.18 -2.40
C SER A 263 -1.70 14.01 -2.85
N ALA A 264 -2.89 13.42 -2.86
CA ALA A 264 -4.12 14.06 -3.29
C ALA A 264 -4.97 14.62 -2.11
N GLY A 265 -4.57 14.39 -0.86
CA GLY A 265 -5.26 14.95 0.32
C GLY A 265 -5.36 13.97 1.49
N VAL A 266 -6.37 14.16 2.35
CA VAL A 266 -6.57 13.35 3.55
C VAL A 266 -7.50 12.16 3.30
N VAL A 267 -7.23 11.05 4.00
CA VAL A 267 -8.07 9.85 3.98
C VAL A 267 -9.29 10.08 4.89
N THR A 268 -10.47 9.68 4.44
CA THR A 268 -11.74 9.89 5.17
C THR A 268 -12.58 8.61 5.25
N SER A 269 -13.53 8.58 6.16
CA SER A 269 -14.67 7.63 6.15
C SER A 269 -15.90 8.32 5.55
N THR A 270 -16.94 7.55 5.23
CA THR A 270 -18.12 8.09 4.54
C THR A 270 -18.97 8.94 5.49
N SER A 271 -19.21 8.45 6.70
CA SER A 271 -20.05 9.12 7.70
C SER A 271 -19.63 8.88 9.15
N LEU A 272 -18.77 7.90 9.42
CA LEU A 272 -18.41 7.50 10.78
C LEU A 272 -17.42 8.47 11.45
N LYS A 273 -17.91 9.23 12.43
CA LYS A 273 -17.12 10.15 13.26
C LYS A 273 -16.66 9.49 14.56
N HIS A 274 -15.47 9.85 15.05
CA HIS A 274 -14.93 9.31 16.31
C HIS A 274 -14.91 7.78 16.37
N ALA A 275 -14.84 7.14 15.20
CA ALA A 275 -14.89 5.70 15.01
C ALA A 275 -13.51 5.07 15.15
N ASN A 276 -13.47 3.80 15.56
CA ASN A 276 -12.24 3.05 15.64
C ASN A 276 -11.84 2.59 14.24
N ILE A 277 -10.55 2.62 13.94
CA ILE A 277 -10.02 2.10 12.69
C ILE A 277 -9.44 0.70 12.92
N SER A 278 -9.81 -0.25 12.07
CA SER A 278 -9.38 -1.65 12.11
C SER A 278 -9.03 -2.19 10.74
#